data_AF-A0A8B6CDY9-F1
#
_entry.id   AF-A0A8B6CDY9-F1
#
_cell.length_a   1.000
_cell.length_b   1.000
_cell.length_c   1.000
_cell.angle_alpha   90.00
_cell.angle_beta   90.00
_cell.angle_gamma   90.00
#
_symmetry.space_group_name_H-M   'P 1'
#
loop_
_entity.id
_entity.type
_entity.pdbx_description
1 polymer ?
#
loop_
_entity_poly.entity_id
_entity_poly.type
_entity_poly.pdbx_seq_one_letter_code
_entity_poly.pdbx_strand_id
1 'polypeptide(L)' 'MVIASVNSGTSVFGGFVVFSVLGFMAKQQNVDISDVVNAGPGLAFITYPKAVTQMPVSPLWAALFFFMIFLIGIDSQVL' A
#
# COMPACT_ATOMS: atom_id res chain seq x y z
N MET A 1 -4.63 -17.47 19.43
CA MET A 1 -4.97 -18.00 18.08
C MET A 1 -5.75 -17.00 17.25
N VAL A 2 -6.87 -16.43 17.74
CA VAL A 2 -7.68 -15.42 17.01
C VAL A 2 -6.84 -14.22 16.50
N ILE A 3 -5.96 -13.66 17.35
CA ILE A 3 -5.10 -12.53 16.99
C ILE A 3 -4.16 -12.87 15.82
N ALA A 4 -3.54 -14.06 15.84
CA ALA A 4 -2.65 -14.48 14.76
C ALA A 4 -3.40 -14.69 13.44
N SER A 5 -4.58 -15.31 13.49
CA SER A 5 -5.42 -15.51 12.31
C SER A 5 -5.87 -14.18 11.70
N VAL A 6 -6.28 -13.22 12.53
CA VAL A 6 -6.69 -11.88 12.08
C VAL A 6 -5.49 -11.11 11.53
N ASN A 7 -4.34 -11.12 12.20
CA ASN A 7 -3.12 -10.46 11.73
C ASN A 7 -2.68 -10.99 10.36
N SER A 8 -2.61 -12.32 10.19
CA SER A 8 -2.26 -12.93 8.90
C SER A 8 -3.32 -12.63 7.83
N GLY A 9 -4.61 -12.63 8.18
CA GLY A 9 -5.69 -12.25 7.26
C GLY A 9 -5.56 -10.81 6.78
N THR A 10 -5.35 -9.87 7.70
CA THR A 10 -5.14 -8.44 7.40
C THR A 10 -3.88 -8.24 6.56
N SER A 11 -2.81 -8.98 6.82
CA SER A 11 -1.56 -8.90 6.04
C SER A 11 -1.76 -9.36 4.59
N VAL A 12 -2.47 -10.47 4.38
CA VAL A 12 -2.79 -10.99 3.04
C VAL A 12 -3.70 -10.00 2.29
N PHE A 13 -4.73 -9.48 2.96
CA PHE A 13 -5.63 -8.47 2.38
C PHE A 13 -4.89 -7.18 2.01
N GLY A 14 -4.01 -6.70 2.88
CA GLY A 14 -3.14 -5.54 2.62
C GLY A 14 -2.24 -5.76 1.40
N GLY A 15 -1.70 -6.98 1.22
CA GLY A 15 -0.97 -7.37 0.03
C GLY A 15 -1.81 -7.20 -1.24
N PHE A 16 -3.04 -7.72 -1.27
CA PHE A 16 -3.95 -7.55 -2.41
C PHE A 16 -4.23 -6.09 -2.73
N VAL A 17 -4.50 -5.27 -1.71
CA VAL A 17 -4.73 -3.83 -1.88
C VAL A 17 -3.50 -3.17 -2.50
N VAL A 18 -2.30 -3.41 -1.97
CA VAL A 18 -1.06 -2.81 -2.50
C VAL A 18 -0.77 -3.24 -3.93
N PHE A 19 -0.85 -4.54 -4.23
CA PHE A 19 -0.61 -5.05 -5.58
C PHE A 19 -1.66 -4.59 -6.59
N SER A 20 -2.92 -4.36 -6.19
CA SER A 20 -3.95 -3.83 -7.08
C SER A 20 -3.66 -2.38 -7.52
N VAL A 21 -3.19 -1.54 -6.61
CA VAL A 21 -2.82 -0.14 -6.87
C VAL A 21 -1.59 -0.07 -7.78
N LEU A 22 -0.58 -0.90 -7.51
CA LEU A 22 0.63 -1.00 -8.32
C LEU A 22 0.34 -1.58 -9.71
N GLY A 23 -0.52 -2.60 -9.81
CA GLY A 23 -0.95 -3.17 -11.09
C GLY A 23 -1.72 -2.17 -11.96
N PHE A 24 -2.55 -1.32 -11.35
CA PHE A 24 -3.20 -0.22 -12.04
C PHE A 24 -2.17 0.78 -12.60
N MET A 25 -1.17 1.16 -11.80
CA MET A 25 -0.10 2.06 -12.22
C MET A 25 0.75 1.48 -13.36
N ALA A 26 1.13 0.21 -13.28
CA ALA A 26 1.88 -0.50 -14.32
C ALA A 26 1.11 -0.54 -15.65
N LYS A 27 -0.20 -0.83 -15.59
CA LYS A 27 -1.08 -0.79 -16.76
C LYS A 27 -1.18 0.61 -17.38
N GLN A 28 -1.23 1.65 -16.55
CA GLN A 28 -1.34 3.03 -17.02
C GLN A 28 -0.04 3.56 -17.66
N GLN A 29 1.11 3.14 -17.13
CA GLN A 29 2.43 3.57 -17.60
C GLN A 29 3.03 2.64 -18.68
N ASN A 30 2.36 1.53 -19.01
CA ASN A 30 2.81 0.52 -19.97
C ASN A 30 4.20 -0.05 -19.60
N VAL A 31 4.48 -0.15 -18.31
CA VAL A 31 5.73 -0.71 -17.75
C VAL A 31 5.43 -2.03 -17.05
N ASP A 32 6.45 -2.87 -16.88
CA ASP A 32 6.29 -4.12 -16.15
C ASP A 32 6.02 -3.86 -14.66
N ILE A 33 5.30 -4.76 -13.99
CA ILE A 33 5.05 -4.65 -12.54
C ILE A 33 6.38 -4.66 -11.76
N SER A 34 7.39 -5.33 -12.29
CA SER A 34 8.74 -5.43 -11.71
C SER A 34 9.44 -4.07 -11.66
N ASP A 35 9.11 -3.15 -12.57
CA ASP A 35 9.71 -1.81 -12.63
C ASP A 35 9.07 -0.82 -11.63
N VAL A 36 7.83 -1.08 -11.21
CA VAL A 36 7.15 -0.25 -10.20
C VAL A 36 7.37 -0.77 -8.78
N VAL A 37 7.67 -2.06 -8.61
CA VAL A 37 7.90 -2.68 -7.29
C VAL A 37 9.37 -2.48 -6.88
N ASN A 38 9.66 -1.35 -6.24
CA ASN A 38 10.93 -1.15 -5.52
C ASN A 38 10.87 -1.85 -4.16
N ALA A 39 11.88 -2.62 -3.77
CA ALA A 39 11.90 -3.23 -2.44
C ALA A 39 12.14 -2.18 -1.33
N GLY A 40 11.47 -2.32 -0.19
CA GLY A 40 11.71 -1.52 1.02
C GLY A 40 10.82 -0.28 1.16
N PRO A 41 11.18 0.66 2.07
CA PRO A 41 10.34 1.82 2.40
C PRO A 41 10.11 2.76 1.20
N GLY A 42 10.97 2.72 0.19
CA GLY A 42 10.80 3.46 -1.07
C GLY A 42 9.50 3.10 -1.81
N LEU A 43 9.00 1.86 -1.67
CA LEU A 43 7.73 1.45 -2.26
C LEU A 43 6.56 2.27 -1.71
N ALA A 44 6.52 2.40 -0.39
CA ALA A 44 5.44 3.07 0.33
C ALA A 44 5.51 4.59 0.21
N PHE A 45 6.70 5.18 0.20
CA PHE A 45 6.87 6.64 0.22
C PHE A 45 7.12 7.29 -1.15
N ILE A 46 7.42 6.52 -2.20
CA ILE A 46 7.69 7.05 -3.55
C ILE A 46 6.73 6.44 -4.58
N THR A 47 6.72 5.12 -4.72
CA THR A 47 5.88 4.46 -5.74
C THR A 47 4.39 4.60 -5.42
N TYR A 48 4.00 4.36 -4.17
CA TYR A 48 2.59 4.36 -3.78
C TYR A 48 1.89 5.72 -3.92
N PRO A 49 2.47 6.85 -3.47
CA PRO A 49 1.89 8.17 -3.69
C PRO A 49 1.79 8.50 -5.19
N LYS A 50 2.79 8.08 -5.98
CA LYS A 50 2.78 8.23 -7.44
C LYS A 50 1.67 7.42 -8.11
N ALA A 51 1.32 6.26 -7.59
CA ALA A 51 0.18 5.47 -8.08
C ALA A 51 -1.17 6.11 -7.70
N VAL A 52 -1.28 6.62 -6.47
CA VAL A 52 -2.50 7.22 -5.93
C VAL A 52 -2.89 8.52 -6.64
N THR A 53 -1.92 9.34 -7.06
CA THR A 53 -2.19 10.57 -7.84
C THR A 53 -2.75 10.29 -9.23
N GLN A 54 -2.58 9.08 -9.76
CA GLN A 54 -3.14 8.66 -11.05
C GLN A 54 -4.57 8.10 -10.95
N MET A 55 -5.10 7.95 -9.74
CA MET A 55 -6.46 7.46 -9.49
C MET A 55 -7.48 8.60 -9.38
N PRO A 56 -8.73 8.40 -9.84
CA PRO A 56 -9.80 9.34 -9.56
C PRO A 56 -10.04 9.44 -8.05
N VAL A 57 -10.22 10.66 -7.53
CA VAL A 57 -10.33 10.95 -6.08
C VAL A 57 -9.02 10.68 -5.30
N SER A 58 -7.86 11.04 -5.87
CA SER A 58 -6.54 10.91 -5.24
C SER A 58 -6.43 11.35 -3.76
N PRO A 59 -7.03 12.49 -3.31
CA PRO A 59 -6.89 12.90 -1.91
C PRO A 59 -7.51 11.93 -0.90
N LEU A 60 -8.58 11.21 -1.27
CA LEU A 60 -9.20 10.21 -0.38
C LEU A 60 -8.28 8.99 -0.18
N TRP A 61 -7.73 8.48 -1.28
CA TRP A 61 -6.82 7.33 -1.26
C TRP A 61 -5.50 7.64 -0.55
N ALA A 62 -4.98 8.87 -0.73
CA ALA A 62 -3.80 9.32 -0.02
C ALA A 62 -4.06 9.40 1.50
N ALA A 63 -5.20 9.96 1.92
CA ALA A 63 -5.58 10.03 3.32
C ALA A 63 -5.67 8.62 3.97
N LEU A 64 -6.31 7.66 3.30
CA LEU A 64 -6.41 6.27 3.78
C LEU A 64 -5.03 5.60 3.91
N PHE A 65 -4.13 5.84 2.95
CA PHE A 65 -2.78 5.28 2.97
C PHE A 65 -1.93 5.84 4.12
N PHE A 66 -1.92 7.16 4.29
CA PHE A 66 -1.21 7.78 5.42
C PHE A 66 -1.83 7.41 6.76
N PHE A 67 -3.15 7.28 6.83
CA PHE A 67 -3.84 6.79 8.02
C PHE A 67 -3.46 5.36 8.37
N MET A 68 -3.33 4.47 7.37
CA MET A 68 -2.80 3.12 7.57
C MET A 68 -1.37 3.14 8.12
N ILE A 69 -0.46 3.91 7.54
CA ILE A 69 0.93 4.05 8.04
C ILE A 69 0.94 4.59 9.47
N PHE A 70 0.07 5.56 9.78
CA PHE A 70 -0.06 6.12 11.11
C PHE A 70 -0.53 5.08 12.14
N LEU A 71 -1.55 4.28 11.81
CA LEU A 71 -2.02 3.20 12.66
C LEU A 71 -0.94 2.13 12.89
N ILE A 72 -0.19 1.76 11.85
CA ILE A 72 0.94 0.82 11.95
C ILE A 72 2.05 1.40 12.85
N GLY A 73 2.33 2.69 12.72
CA GLY A 73 3.31 3.39 13.55
C GLY A 73 2.92 3.43 15.03
N ILE A 74 1.64 3.65 15.33
CA ILE A 74 1.12 3.58 16.70
C ILE A 74 1.17 2.15 17.23
N ASP A 75 0.68 1.17 16.48
CA ASP A 75 0.69 -0.25 16.88
C ASP A 75 2.12 -0.74 17.18
N SER A 76 3.11 -0.31 16.38
CA SER A 76 4.52 -0.66 16.57
C SER A 76 5.21 0.04 17.74
N GLN A 77 4.71 1.21 18.18
CA GLN A 77 5.29 1.96 19.32
C GLN A 77 4.64 1.60 20.66
N VAL A 78 3.43 1.06 20.64
CA VAL A 78 2.67 0.69 21.85
C VAL A 78 3.01 -0.74 22.32
N LEU A 79 3.89 -1.45 21.60
CA LEU A 79 4.44 -2.76 21.96
C LEU A 79 5.86 -2.67 22.54
#